data_AF-A0A955D0X1-F1
#
_entry.id   AF-A0A955D0X1-F1
#
_cell.length_a   1.000
_cell.length_b   1.000
_cell.length_c   1.000
_cell.angle_alpha   90.00
_cell.angle_beta   90.00
_cell.angle_gamma   90.00
#
_symmetry.space_group_name_H-M   'P 1'
#
loop_
_entity.id
_entity.type
_entity.pdbx_description
1 polymer ?
#
loop_
_entity_poly.entity_id
_entity_poly.type
_entity_poly.pdbx_seq_one_letter_code
_entity_poly.pdbx_strand_id
1 'polypeptide(L)'
;MPGTDRQGAWASLMTLVVLGGLGGWGLWKATAPLATDRPTGRNASALRETMGKANARLWQDPLPALQRSFEIELARATAAAANDVAADAAADSGGEKPKSPSELALAAVQDDTQQVLRSSISRVFERDAERGVVLMPFRTSSDPTPESQENRVNYRYAIVSALASEDYIPRDRSHIGWFIVGADRPAEEVVPVGYEWWDPINHTRSPVLLLWIPSELLPERSQLRSLHGVLSQLVSKATLASTNLQVRYLTTGGSNALIGLVQEDVSAIQPVAGHVPGLVSTVGPLLMPQVVWGNVSVYDGFATISNFELLKRLPSIEGLPEMVRSGPLGGTYARLRRASQPPRAPVGELDASDAADPAGGLVGDLNLHSGAVVQRTIGTDEDLVIAIIDELERRGIHPGRGGDRLALVHEWDTAYGRALPETFRRICWQRRPSEPDDNEETRANFDRVAIPSFTFLRGVDGRVSGEDPPSNADAGRGNTGQRDSGLMSVLDVRAAAERPLGQSQLDYLRRLVETLQSEDREARRQGNRIAAIGVLASDTYDKQPIIQALRAGFPDAQYFTLDLHALLTHPKSYE
;
A
#
# COMPACT_ATOMS: atom_id res chain seq x y z
N MET A 1 31.60 73.01 -10.58
CA MET A 1 30.34 72.55 -11.21
C MET A 1 30.54 71.13 -11.70
N PRO A 2 29.85 70.11 -11.13
CA PRO A 2 29.81 68.77 -11.73
C PRO A 2 28.53 68.64 -12.55
N GLY A 3 28.68 68.42 -13.87
CA GLY A 3 27.60 68.16 -14.80
C GLY A 3 27.40 66.66 -14.98
N THR A 4 26.21 66.20 -14.60
CA THR A 4 25.35 65.21 -15.28
C THR A 4 26.02 64.02 -15.99
N ASP A 5 25.98 62.85 -15.34
CA ASP A 5 26.05 61.55 -16.06
C ASP A 5 25.16 60.48 -15.39
N ARG A 6 23.93 60.88 -15.04
CA ARG A 6 22.92 59.97 -14.48
C ARG A 6 22.08 59.27 -15.55
N GLN A 7 22.03 59.73 -16.80
CA GLN A 7 21.16 59.15 -17.82
C GLN A 7 21.67 57.81 -18.40
N GLY A 8 22.99 57.62 -18.52
CA GLY A 8 23.56 56.37 -19.04
C GLY A 8 23.35 55.15 -18.13
N ALA A 9 23.38 55.35 -16.81
CA ALA A 9 23.22 54.26 -15.85
C ALA A 9 21.81 53.65 -15.86
N TRP A 10 20.76 54.48 -16.05
CA TRP A 10 19.37 54.00 -16.11
C TRP A 10 19.08 53.26 -17.42
N ALA A 11 19.68 53.67 -18.53
CA ALA A 11 19.51 52.99 -19.82
C ALA A 11 20.14 51.57 -19.80
N SER A 12 21.33 51.43 -19.21
CA SER A 12 22.01 50.14 -19.06
C SER A 12 21.25 49.18 -18.14
N LEU A 13 20.66 49.70 -17.06
CA LEU A 13 19.87 48.91 -16.11
C LEU A 13 18.56 48.42 -16.71
N MET A 14 17.87 49.27 -17.49
CA MET A 14 16.66 48.88 -18.22
C MET A 14 16.96 47.82 -19.30
N THR A 15 18.11 47.91 -19.98
CA THR A 15 18.50 46.94 -20.99
C THR A 15 18.79 45.56 -20.38
N LEU A 16 19.43 45.52 -19.20
CA LEU A 16 19.64 44.28 -18.45
C LEU A 16 18.33 43.67 -17.91
N VAL A 17 17.38 44.49 -17.46
CA VAL A 17 16.06 44.01 -17.02
C VAL A 17 15.25 43.46 -18.20
N VAL A 18 15.31 44.09 -19.37
CA VAL A 18 14.63 43.59 -20.57
C VAL A 18 15.28 42.31 -21.10
N LEU A 19 16.61 42.22 -21.15
CA LEU A 19 17.33 40.99 -21.54
C LEU A 19 17.12 39.86 -20.53
N GLY A 20 17.12 40.16 -19.22
CA GLY A 20 16.81 39.19 -18.18
C GLY A 20 15.35 38.73 -18.22
N GLY A 21 14.41 39.63 -18.54
CA GLY A 21 13.00 39.31 -18.73
C GLY A 21 12.75 38.46 -19.98
N LEU A 22 13.43 38.75 -21.09
CA LEU A 22 13.33 37.96 -22.33
C LEU A 22 14.01 36.60 -22.20
N GLY A 23 15.18 36.53 -21.55
CA GLY A 23 15.88 35.28 -21.26
C GLY A 23 15.09 34.39 -20.29
N GLY A 24 14.54 34.98 -19.23
CA GLY A 24 13.67 34.29 -18.27
C GLY A 24 12.36 33.80 -18.90
N TRP A 25 11.76 34.59 -19.80
CA TRP A 25 10.56 34.19 -20.53
C TRP A 25 10.83 33.06 -21.53
N GLY A 26 11.97 33.10 -22.24
CA GLY A 26 12.39 32.03 -23.14
C GLY A 26 12.61 30.70 -22.40
N LEU A 27 13.28 30.73 -21.25
CA LEU A 27 13.49 29.56 -20.38
C LEU A 27 12.18 29.04 -19.77
N TRP A 28 11.28 29.93 -19.36
CA TRP A 28 9.96 29.56 -18.84
C TRP A 28 9.11 28.87 -19.92
N LYS A 29 9.10 29.35 -21.17
CA LYS A 29 8.37 28.66 -22.26
C LYS A 29 9.00 27.33 -22.66
N ALA A 30 10.32 27.20 -22.61
CA ALA A 30 11.01 25.95 -22.94
C ALA A 30 10.78 24.84 -21.88
N THR A 31 10.43 25.23 -20.65
CA THR A 31 10.16 24.32 -19.53
C THR A 31 8.70 24.34 -19.07
N ALA A 32 7.84 25.10 -19.76
CA ALA A 32 6.43 25.20 -19.42
C ALA A 32 5.76 23.82 -19.62
N PRO A 33 4.97 23.35 -18.64
CA PRO A 33 4.21 22.13 -18.81
C PRO A 33 3.29 22.26 -20.03
N LEU A 34 3.07 21.14 -20.73
CA LEU A 34 2.19 21.08 -21.88
C LEU A 34 0.80 21.64 -21.51
N ALA A 35 0.50 22.85 -21.95
CA ALA A 35 -0.79 23.49 -21.72
C ALA A 35 -1.80 22.92 -22.72
N THR A 36 -2.96 22.48 -22.21
CA THR A 36 -4.06 22.04 -23.07
C THR A 36 -5.02 23.20 -23.31
N ASP A 37 -5.18 23.63 -24.56
CA ASP A 37 -6.23 24.58 -24.96
C ASP A 37 -7.59 23.86 -25.02
N ARG A 38 -8.15 23.52 -23.85
CA ARG A 38 -9.52 23.00 -23.77
C ARG A 38 -10.48 24.17 -23.66
N PRO A 39 -11.46 24.34 -24.58
CA PRO A 39 -12.53 25.30 -24.37
C PRO A 39 -13.27 24.96 -23.08
N THR A 40 -13.35 25.90 -22.15
CA THR A 40 -14.08 25.74 -20.89
C THR A 40 -15.57 25.85 -21.18
N GLY A 41 -16.24 24.69 -21.29
CA GLY A 41 -17.70 24.65 -21.39
C GLY A 41 -18.34 25.17 -20.10
N ARG A 42 -18.80 26.42 -20.09
CA ARG A 42 -19.70 26.97 -19.05
C ARG A 42 -21.11 26.42 -19.21
N ASN A 43 -21.30 25.11 -19.04
CA ASN A 43 -22.61 24.52 -18.83
C ASN A 43 -22.55 23.70 -17.52
N ALA A 44 -22.47 24.41 -16.40
CA ALA A 44 -22.45 23.85 -15.05
C ALA A 44 -23.86 23.60 -14.49
N SER A 45 -24.87 23.47 -15.36
CA SER A 45 -26.24 23.16 -14.96
C SER A 45 -26.62 21.74 -15.41
N ALA A 46 -26.74 20.86 -14.42
CA ALA A 46 -27.61 19.68 -14.45
C ALA A 46 -27.25 18.49 -15.35
N LEU A 47 -26.02 17.97 -15.27
CA LEU A 47 -25.94 16.51 -15.22
C LEU A 47 -26.36 16.13 -13.80
N ARG A 48 -27.62 15.70 -13.63
CA ARG A 48 -28.05 15.04 -12.39
C ARG A 48 -27.03 13.92 -12.13
N GLU A 49 -26.17 14.11 -11.13
CA GLU A 49 -25.40 13.01 -10.57
C GLU A 49 -26.41 11.90 -10.28
N THR A 50 -26.22 10.78 -10.97
CA THR A 50 -27.13 9.63 -10.85
C THR A 50 -26.83 9.01 -9.49
N MET A 51 -27.85 8.72 -8.70
CA MET A 51 -27.70 8.13 -7.35
C MET A 51 -26.65 7.02 -7.36
N GLY A 52 -25.66 7.10 -6.48
CA GLY A 52 -24.59 6.11 -6.36
C GLY A 52 -23.58 6.10 -7.51
N LYS A 53 -23.38 7.23 -8.23
CA LYS A 53 -22.32 7.39 -9.24
C LYS A 53 -21.45 8.62 -8.98
N ALA A 54 -20.16 8.38 -8.78
CA ALA A 54 -19.15 9.43 -8.62
C ALA A 54 -18.43 9.73 -9.94
N ASN A 55 -18.21 11.01 -10.25
CA ASN A 55 -17.45 11.44 -11.43
C ASN A 55 -15.95 11.14 -11.28
N ALA A 56 -15.42 10.20 -12.05
CA ALA A 56 -13.99 9.88 -12.07
C ALA A 56 -13.59 9.22 -13.39
N ARG A 57 -12.48 9.68 -13.96
CA ARG A 57 -11.81 9.02 -15.10
C ARG A 57 -11.11 7.76 -14.63
N LEU A 58 -10.83 6.84 -15.56
CA LEU A 58 -10.15 5.56 -15.28
C LEU A 58 -8.75 5.70 -14.66
N TRP A 59 -8.07 6.83 -14.86
CA TRP A 59 -6.72 7.10 -14.33
C TRP A 59 -6.71 7.97 -13.06
N GLN A 60 -7.87 8.32 -12.52
CA GLN A 60 -7.97 9.09 -11.28
C GLN A 60 -8.08 8.17 -10.08
N ASP A 61 -7.67 8.65 -8.91
CA ASP A 61 -7.88 7.93 -7.65
C ASP A 61 -9.39 7.68 -7.44
N PRO A 62 -9.81 6.41 -7.23
CA PRO A 62 -11.22 6.09 -7.05
C PRO A 62 -11.80 6.72 -5.79
N LEU A 63 -11.12 6.68 -4.64
CA LEU A 63 -11.75 6.93 -3.33
C LEU A 63 -12.14 8.41 -3.07
N PRO A 64 -11.32 9.42 -3.38
CA PRO A 64 -11.70 10.83 -3.16
C PRO A 64 -12.95 11.24 -3.94
N ALA A 65 -13.15 10.67 -5.14
CA ALA A 65 -14.35 10.91 -5.93
C ALA A 65 -15.60 10.30 -5.26
N LEU A 66 -15.47 9.10 -4.69
CA LEU A 66 -16.56 8.46 -3.96
C LEU A 66 -16.93 9.25 -2.72
N GLN A 67 -15.93 9.65 -1.93
CA GLN A 67 -16.13 10.38 -0.68
C GLN A 67 -16.89 11.69 -0.93
N ARG A 68 -16.48 12.47 -1.94
CA ARG A 68 -17.20 13.69 -2.32
C ARG A 68 -18.64 13.42 -2.75
N SER A 69 -18.87 12.37 -3.54
CA SER A 69 -20.22 12.00 -3.98
C SER A 69 -21.10 11.57 -2.80
N PHE A 70 -20.54 10.82 -1.86
CA PHE A 70 -21.21 10.38 -0.64
C PHE A 70 -21.61 11.56 0.24
N GLU A 71 -20.70 12.50 0.50
CA GLU A 71 -20.98 13.71 1.29
C GLU A 71 -22.12 14.54 0.67
N ILE A 72 -22.13 14.69 -0.65
CA ILE A 72 -23.18 15.41 -1.38
C ILE A 72 -24.54 14.70 -1.24
N GLU A 73 -24.58 13.38 -1.43
CA GLU A 73 -25.82 12.60 -1.31
C GLU A 73 -26.34 12.56 0.13
N LEU A 74 -25.46 12.36 1.10
CA LEU A 74 -25.81 12.37 2.53
C LEU A 74 -26.36 13.73 2.96
N ALA A 75 -25.76 14.85 2.50
CA ALA A 75 -26.27 16.18 2.79
C ALA A 75 -27.67 16.40 2.19
N ARG A 76 -27.92 15.94 0.96
CA ARG A 76 -29.26 16.00 0.32
C ARG A 76 -30.28 15.16 1.09
N ALA A 77 -29.92 13.94 1.46
CA ALA A 77 -30.79 13.02 2.20
C ALA A 77 -31.09 13.54 3.63
N THR A 78 -30.10 14.12 4.30
CA THR A 78 -30.28 14.73 5.64
C THR A 78 -31.22 15.92 5.59
N ALA A 79 -31.13 16.76 4.56
CA ALA A 79 -32.06 17.87 4.35
C ALA A 79 -33.49 17.39 4.09
N ALA A 80 -33.68 16.29 3.34
CA ALA A 80 -34.98 15.68 3.12
C ALA A 80 -35.56 15.09 4.42
N ALA A 81 -34.78 14.28 5.15
CA ALA A 81 -35.20 13.68 6.41
C ALA A 81 -35.53 14.73 7.48
N ALA A 82 -34.82 15.86 7.51
CA ALA A 82 -35.13 16.96 8.43
C ALA A 82 -36.50 17.60 8.16
N ASN A 83 -36.90 17.71 6.88
CA ASN A 83 -38.23 18.19 6.52
C ASN A 83 -39.33 17.20 6.93
N ASP A 84 -39.08 15.89 6.76
CA ASP A 84 -40.03 14.83 7.12
C ASP A 84 -40.21 14.74 8.64
N VAL A 85 -39.11 14.78 9.42
CA VAL A 85 -39.17 14.80 10.89
C VAL A 85 -39.85 16.06 11.43
N ALA A 86 -39.68 17.21 10.78
CA ALA A 86 -40.39 18.43 11.14
C ALA A 86 -41.90 18.33 10.86
N ALA A 87 -42.31 17.58 9.83
CA ALA A 87 -43.70 17.31 9.53
C ALA A 87 -44.32 16.29 10.52
N ASP A 88 -43.58 15.24 10.90
CA ASP A 88 -44.03 14.19 11.81
C ASP A 88 -44.06 14.63 13.29
N ALA A 89 -43.16 15.53 13.71
CA ALA A 89 -43.19 16.11 15.05
C ALA A 89 -44.47 16.96 15.32
N ALA A 90 -45.18 17.35 14.27
CA ALA A 90 -46.49 17.98 14.38
C ALA A 90 -47.64 16.96 14.59
N ALA A 91 -47.38 15.66 14.50
CA ALA A 91 -48.40 14.61 14.39
C ALA A 91 -48.41 13.54 15.50
N ASP A 92 -47.35 13.31 16.30
CA ASP A 92 -47.43 12.32 17.40
C ASP A 92 -46.44 12.53 18.56
N SER A 93 -46.86 12.10 19.76
CA SER A 93 -46.14 12.09 21.03
C SER A 93 -46.09 10.66 21.59
N GLY A 94 -45.06 9.88 21.26
CA GLY A 94 -44.97 8.50 21.74
C GLY A 94 -43.59 7.83 21.66
N GLY A 95 -43.01 7.56 22.84
CA GLY A 95 -42.42 6.26 23.18
C GLY A 95 -40.95 5.95 22.89
N GLU A 96 -40.46 6.17 21.67
CA GLU A 96 -39.07 5.84 21.30
C GLU A 96 -38.27 7.11 20.99
N LYS A 97 -36.99 7.11 21.35
CA LYS A 97 -36.10 8.23 21.02
C LYS A 97 -36.00 8.28 19.48
N PRO A 98 -36.54 9.33 18.82
CA PRO A 98 -36.60 9.36 17.36
C PRO A 98 -35.18 9.32 16.79
N LYS A 99 -34.98 8.47 15.76
CA LYS A 99 -33.73 8.46 15.00
C LYS A 99 -33.45 9.87 14.48
N SER A 100 -32.21 10.30 14.61
CA SER A 100 -31.77 11.59 14.08
C SER A 100 -31.98 11.64 12.55
N PRO A 101 -32.23 12.83 11.96
CA PRO A 101 -32.30 12.97 10.51
C PRO A 101 -31.07 12.41 9.78
N SER A 102 -29.89 12.49 10.39
CA SER A 102 -28.64 11.91 9.88
C SER A 102 -28.66 10.38 9.85
N GLU A 103 -29.19 9.71 10.88
CA GLU A 103 -29.28 8.24 10.91
C GLU A 103 -30.30 7.72 9.89
N LEU A 104 -31.42 8.42 9.73
CA LEU A 104 -32.43 8.12 8.71
C LEU A 104 -31.87 8.31 7.30
N ALA A 105 -31.15 9.42 7.07
CA ALA A 105 -30.51 9.72 5.80
C ALA A 105 -29.44 8.68 5.44
N LEU A 106 -28.60 8.28 6.41
CA LEU A 106 -27.55 7.29 6.19
C LEU A 106 -28.12 5.91 5.83
N ALA A 107 -29.19 5.49 6.52
CA ALA A 107 -29.90 4.25 6.20
C ALA A 107 -30.54 4.31 4.80
N ALA A 108 -31.19 5.42 4.44
CA ALA A 108 -31.80 5.60 3.12
C ALA A 108 -30.75 5.57 2.00
N VAL A 109 -29.63 6.30 2.17
CA VAL A 109 -28.52 6.29 1.20
C VAL A 109 -27.93 4.88 1.06
N GLN A 110 -27.77 4.14 2.16
CA GLN A 110 -27.31 2.75 2.11
C GLN A 110 -28.27 1.88 1.30
N ASP A 111 -29.57 1.93 1.60
CA ASP A 111 -30.57 1.10 0.93
C ASP A 111 -30.66 1.41 -0.56
N ASP A 112 -30.71 2.69 -0.93
CA ASP A 112 -30.78 3.14 -2.33
C ASP A 112 -29.55 2.69 -3.13
N THR A 113 -28.34 2.96 -2.60
CA THR A 113 -27.09 2.62 -3.31
C THR A 113 -26.88 1.11 -3.41
N GLN A 114 -27.20 0.35 -2.36
CA GLN A 114 -27.15 -1.11 -2.39
C GLN A 114 -28.20 -1.70 -3.33
N GLN A 115 -29.41 -1.13 -3.39
CA GLN A 115 -30.46 -1.57 -4.31
C GLN A 115 -30.03 -1.37 -5.77
N VAL A 116 -29.40 -0.23 -6.11
CA VAL A 116 -28.86 0.01 -7.45
C VAL A 116 -27.84 -1.06 -7.83
N LEU A 117 -26.90 -1.39 -6.93
CA LEU A 117 -25.89 -2.41 -7.18
C LEU A 117 -26.50 -3.82 -7.28
N ARG A 118 -27.39 -4.22 -6.35
CA ARG A 118 -28.11 -5.50 -6.37
C ARG A 118 -28.88 -5.69 -7.68
N SER A 119 -29.55 -4.64 -8.14
CA SER A 119 -30.29 -4.64 -9.41
C SER A 119 -29.34 -4.85 -10.60
N SER A 120 -28.18 -4.18 -10.59
CA SER A 120 -27.16 -4.33 -11.63
C SER A 120 -26.58 -5.74 -11.66
N ILE A 121 -26.26 -6.31 -10.50
CA ILE A 121 -25.77 -7.68 -10.34
C ILE A 121 -26.81 -8.67 -10.89
N SER A 122 -28.08 -8.55 -10.48
CA SER A 122 -29.16 -9.45 -10.90
C SER A 122 -29.32 -9.49 -12.42
N ARG A 123 -29.30 -8.33 -13.09
CA ARG A 123 -29.37 -8.26 -14.57
C ARG A 123 -28.21 -8.97 -15.26
N VAL A 124 -27.01 -8.89 -14.68
CA VAL A 124 -25.84 -9.56 -15.25
C VAL A 124 -25.94 -11.07 -15.04
N PHE A 125 -26.36 -11.54 -13.86
CA PHE A 125 -26.61 -12.96 -13.62
C PHE A 125 -27.69 -13.53 -14.54
N GLU A 126 -28.76 -12.76 -14.83
CA GLU A 126 -29.80 -13.16 -15.79
C GLU A 126 -29.24 -13.25 -17.21
N ARG A 127 -28.44 -12.26 -17.63
CA ARG A 127 -27.83 -12.20 -18.97
C ARG A 127 -26.76 -13.27 -19.20
N ASP A 128 -25.98 -13.59 -18.15
CA ASP A 128 -24.78 -14.42 -18.21
C ASP A 128 -24.88 -15.68 -17.34
N ALA A 129 -26.10 -16.21 -17.15
CA ALA A 129 -26.38 -17.33 -16.25
C ALA A 129 -25.47 -18.55 -16.45
N GLU A 130 -25.12 -18.86 -17.71
CA GLU A 130 -24.25 -19.98 -18.08
C GLU A 130 -22.76 -19.69 -17.89
N ARG A 131 -22.35 -18.42 -18.04
CA ARG A 131 -20.95 -17.98 -17.95
C ARG A 131 -20.54 -17.60 -16.52
N GLY A 132 -21.51 -17.28 -15.68
CA GLY A 132 -21.27 -16.76 -14.34
C GLY A 132 -20.68 -15.37 -14.33
N VAL A 133 -20.29 -14.91 -13.14
CA VAL A 133 -19.72 -13.59 -12.87
C VAL A 133 -18.45 -13.74 -12.05
N VAL A 134 -17.43 -12.96 -12.39
CA VAL A 134 -16.23 -12.82 -11.55
C VAL A 134 -16.40 -11.58 -10.69
N LEU A 135 -16.47 -11.79 -9.38
CA LEU A 135 -16.38 -10.71 -8.41
C LEU A 135 -14.92 -10.54 -8.02
N MET A 136 -14.40 -9.34 -8.16
CA MET A 136 -13.01 -9.01 -7.89
C MET A 136 -12.93 -7.94 -6.80
N PRO A 137 -13.02 -8.33 -5.51
CA PRO A 137 -12.74 -7.42 -4.42
C PRO A 137 -11.26 -7.03 -4.44
N PHE A 138 -10.97 -5.73 -4.38
CA PHE A 138 -9.63 -5.18 -4.28
C PHE A 138 -9.53 -4.36 -2.99
N ARG A 139 -8.75 -4.85 -2.03
CA ARG A 139 -8.48 -4.11 -0.78
C ARG A 139 -7.55 -2.95 -1.07
N THR A 140 -7.82 -1.76 -0.56
CA THR A 140 -6.93 -0.60 -0.73
C THR A 140 -6.96 0.34 0.47
N SER A 141 -5.86 1.06 0.73
CA SER A 141 -5.78 2.05 1.82
C SER A 141 -6.73 3.20 1.56
N SER A 142 -7.53 3.62 2.55
CA SER A 142 -8.31 4.87 2.46
C SER A 142 -7.54 6.11 2.89
N ASP A 143 -6.31 5.93 3.39
CA ASP A 143 -5.50 7.00 3.93
C ASP A 143 -5.30 8.12 2.89
N PRO A 144 -5.48 9.41 3.26
CA PRO A 144 -5.32 10.52 2.34
C PRO A 144 -3.86 10.97 2.15
N THR A 145 -2.86 10.26 2.68
CA THR A 145 -1.44 10.53 2.44
C THR A 145 -1.13 10.54 0.93
N PRO A 146 -0.17 11.37 0.48
CA PRO A 146 0.27 11.38 -0.91
C PRO A 146 0.72 10.01 -1.41
N GLU A 147 1.42 9.23 -0.57
CA GLU A 147 1.81 7.85 -0.87
C GLU A 147 0.60 6.97 -1.15
N SER A 148 -0.41 6.99 -0.26
CA SER A 148 -1.61 6.16 -0.43
C SER A 148 -2.42 6.57 -1.67
N GLN A 149 -2.51 7.88 -1.95
CA GLN A 149 -3.15 8.39 -3.17
C GLN A 149 -2.42 7.91 -4.43
N GLU A 150 -1.10 8.07 -4.50
CA GLU A 150 -0.30 7.65 -5.66
C GLU A 150 -0.35 6.13 -5.85
N ASN A 151 -0.26 5.36 -4.76
CA ASN A 151 -0.44 3.91 -4.78
C ASN A 151 -1.80 3.51 -5.35
N ARG A 152 -2.91 4.16 -4.93
CA ARG A 152 -4.24 3.89 -5.48
C ARG A 152 -4.33 4.19 -6.98
N VAL A 153 -3.72 5.28 -7.44
CA VAL A 153 -3.64 5.62 -8.86
C VAL A 153 -2.87 4.54 -9.62
N ASN A 154 -1.71 4.13 -9.12
CA ASN A 154 -0.87 3.09 -9.73
C ASN A 154 -1.59 1.73 -9.78
N TYR A 155 -2.27 1.34 -8.71
CA TYR A 155 -3.04 0.09 -8.67
C TYR A 155 -4.22 0.11 -9.63
N ARG A 156 -4.94 1.23 -9.72
CA ARG A 156 -6.01 1.37 -10.71
C ARG A 156 -5.49 1.33 -12.13
N TYR A 157 -4.37 1.98 -12.40
CA TYR A 157 -3.72 1.89 -13.70
C TYR A 157 -3.31 0.45 -14.05
N ALA A 158 -2.74 -0.28 -13.10
CA ALA A 158 -2.36 -1.69 -13.29
C ALA A 158 -3.58 -2.58 -13.56
N ILE A 159 -4.66 -2.45 -12.78
CA ILE A 159 -5.88 -3.24 -12.96
C ILE A 159 -6.56 -2.92 -14.29
N VAL A 160 -6.70 -1.63 -14.63
CA VAL A 160 -7.27 -1.19 -15.92
C VAL A 160 -6.45 -1.74 -17.08
N SER A 161 -5.13 -1.67 -16.99
CA SER A 161 -4.23 -2.17 -18.04
C SER A 161 -4.31 -3.69 -18.17
N ALA A 162 -4.37 -4.43 -17.07
CA ALA A 162 -4.51 -5.88 -17.06
C ALA A 162 -5.85 -6.34 -17.65
N LEU A 163 -6.95 -5.67 -17.29
CA LEU A 163 -8.26 -5.97 -17.87
C LEU A 163 -8.29 -5.65 -19.36
N ALA A 164 -7.71 -4.52 -19.77
CA ALA A 164 -7.62 -4.14 -21.18
C ALA A 164 -6.77 -5.12 -22.00
N SER A 165 -5.65 -5.63 -21.46
CA SER A 165 -4.82 -6.65 -22.13
C SER A 165 -5.52 -8.00 -22.26
N GLU A 166 -6.53 -8.24 -21.43
CA GLU A 166 -7.36 -9.45 -21.42
C GLU A 166 -8.69 -9.27 -22.18
N ASP A 167 -8.76 -8.28 -23.08
CA ASP A 167 -9.91 -7.94 -23.93
C ASP A 167 -11.18 -7.56 -23.15
N TYR A 168 -11.05 -6.92 -21.99
CA TYR A 168 -12.18 -6.31 -21.29
C TYR A 168 -12.33 -4.83 -21.59
N ILE A 169 -13.57 -4.37 -21.62
CA ILE A 169 -13.93 -2.95 -21.72
C ILE A 169 -14.74 -2.50 -20.50
N PRO A 170 -14.49 -1.30 -19.96
CA PRO A 170 -15.27 -0.77 -18.86
C PRO A 170 -16.64 -0.32 -19.39
N ARG A 171 -17.69 -0.66 -18.63
CA ARG A 171 -19.08 -0.31 -18.97
C ARG A 171 -19.36 1.18 -18.80
N ASP A 172 -18.67 1.83 -17.86
CA ASP A 172 -18.70 3.28 -17.63
C ASP A 172 -17.25 3.80 -17.56
N ARG A 173 -16.90 4.78 -18.40
CA ARG A 173 -15.54 5.35 -18.50
C ARG A 173 -15.38 6.66 -17.73
N SER A 174 -16.49 7.19 -17.23
CA SER A 174 -16.57 8.54 -16.67
C SER A 174 -17.05 8.55 -15.22
N HIS A 175 -17.58 7.43 -14.73
CA HIS A 175 -18.07 7.31 -13.37
C HIS A 175 -17.66 6.00 -12.72
N ILE A 176 -17.55 6.03 -11.40
CA ILE A 176 -17.42 4.87 -10.53
C ILE A 176 -18.73 4.74 -9.76
N GLY A 177 -19.33 3.55 -9.78
CA GLY A 177 -20.49 3.27 -8.93
C GLY A 177 -20.04 3.17 -7.47
N TRP A 178 -20.87 3.53 -6.52
CA TRP A 178 -20.53 3.33 -5.11
C TRP A 178 -21.75 2.94 -4.26
N PHE A 179 -21.45 2.36 -3.11
CA PHE A 179 -22.40 2.04 -2.06
C PHE A 179 -21.71 2.15 -0.70
N ILE A 180 -22.49 2.21 0.37
CA ILE A 180 -21.95 2.21 1.74
C ILE A 180 -22.33 0.93 2.49
N VAL A 181 -21.56 0.65 3.54
CA VAL A 181 -21.81 -0.42 4.50
C VAL A 181 -21.66 0.10 5.92
N GLY A 182 -22.56 -0.34 6.80
CA GLY A 182 -22.52 -0.01 8.22
C GLY A 182 -23.19 1.32 8.56
N ALA A 183 -24.41 1.53 8.07
CA ALA A 183 -25.28 2.65 8.45
C ALA A 183 -25.64 2.69 9.96
N ASP A 184 -25.23 1.69 10.74
CA ASP A 184 -25.28 1.65 12.19
C ASP A 184 -24.11 2.39 12.87
N ARG A 185 -23.11 2.85 12.10
CA ARG A 185 -21.96 3.63 12.57
C ARG A 185 -22.16 5.13 12.36
N PRO A 186 -21.41 5.98 13.08
CA PRO A 186 -21.36 7.42 12.82
C PRO A 186 -21.02 7.71 11.36
N ALA A 187 -21.64 8.74 10.77
CA ALA A 187 -21.47 9.05 9.36
C ALA A 187 -20.01 9.38 9.01
N GLU A 188 -19.25 9.96 9.95
CA GLU A 188 -17.84 10.29 9.82
C GLU A 188 -16.94 9.04 9.72
N GLU A 189 -17.41 7.88 10.19
CA GLU A 189 -16.71 6.60 10.14
C GLU A 189 -17.11 5.75 8.91
N VAL A 190 -18.13 6.19 8.16
CA VAL A 190 -18.60 5.47 6.98
C VAL A 190 -17.76 5.83 5.77
N VAL A 191 -17.10 4.82 5.21
CA VAL A 191 -16.31 4.96 3.99
C VAL A 191 -17.04 4.25 2.83
N PRO A 192 -17.27 4.94 1.69
CA PRO A 192 -17.93 4.33 0.54
C PRO A 192 -17.05 3.30 -0.16
N VAL A 193 -17.68 2.23 -0.64
CA VAL A 193 -17.07 1.18 -1.47
C VAL A 193 -17.37 1.46 -2.94
N GLY A 194 -16.32 1.52 -3.75
CA GLY A 194 -16.46 1.73 -5.20
C GLY A 194 -16.71 0.42 -5.93
N TYR A 195 -17.41 0.49 -7.06
CA TYR A 195 -17.56 -0.63 -7.97
C TYR A 195 -17.52 -0.22 -9.45
N GLU A 196 -16.94 -1.09 -10.27
CA GLU A 196 -16.84 -0.90 -11.72
C GLU A 196 -17.14 -2.21 -12.46
N TRP A 197 -17.96 -2.12 -13.51
CA TRP A 197 -18.28 -3.26 -14.37
C TRP A 197 -17.39 -3.29 -15.60
N TRP A 198 -16.89 -4.48 -15.91
CA TRP A 198 -16.06 -4.76 -17.07
C TRP A 198 -16.67 -5.92 -17.86
N ASP A 199 -16.99 -5.65 -19.11
CA ASP A 199 -17.56 -6.64 -20.02
C ASP A 199 -16.45 -7.13 -20.97
N PRO A 200 -16.31 -8.45 -21.19
CA PRO A 200 -15.35 -8.95 -22.15
C PRO A 200 -15.84 -8.63 -23.57
N ILE A 201 -14.93 -8.18 -24.44
CA ILE A 201 -15.19 -7.94 -25.86
C ILE A 201 -15.64 -9.27 -26.51
N ASN A 202 -14.93 -10.34 -26.17
CA ASN A 202 -15.25 -11.68 -26.60
C ASN A 202 -16.15 -12.35 -25.54
N HIS A 203 -17.38 -12.67 -25.94
CA HIS A 203 -18.42 -13.31 -25.13
C HIS A 203 -18.08 -14.73 -24.62
N THR A 204 -16.82 -15.15 -24.66
CA THR A 204 -16.34 -16.44 -24.15
C THR A 204 -15.95 -16.38 -22.67
N ARG A 205 -15.79 -15.19 -22.10
CA ARG A 205 -15.41 -14.98 -20.70
C ARG A 205 -16.57 -14.43 -19.87
N SER A 206 -16.46 -14.56 -18.55
CA SER A 206 -17.42 -14.00 -17.60
C SER A 206 -17.19 -12.50 -17.42
N PRO A 207 -18.24 -11.67 -17.28
CA PRO A 207 -18.08 -10.27 -16.87
C PRO A 207 -17.44 -10.16 -15.49
N VAL A 208 -16.70 -9.07 -15.27
CA VAL A 208 -15.99 -8.77 -14.03
C VAL A 208 -16.66 -7.59 -13.31
N LEU A 209 -16.96 -7.78 -12.02
CA LEU A 209 -17.33 -6.70 -11.10
C LEU A 209 -16.14 -6.43 -10.17
N LEU A 210 -15.46 -5.32 -10.39
CA LEU A 210 -14.36 -4.84 -9.54
C LEU A 210 -14.94 -4.07 -8.37
N LEU A 211 -14.54 -4.38 -7.14
CA LEU A 211 -14.89 -3.61 -5.94
C LEU A 211 -13.64 -2.96 -5.33
N TRP A 212 -13.63 -1.63 -5.19
CA TRP A 212 -12.61 -0.88 -4.47
C TRP A 212 -12.98 -0.80 -3.00
N ILE A 213 -12.45 -1.73 -2.18
CA ILE A 213 -12.82 -1.86 -0.77
C ILE A 213 -11.74 -1.19 0.11
N PRO A 214 -12.09 -0.10 0.83
CA PRO A 214 -11.25 0.50 1.86
C PRO A 214 -10.75 -0.52 2.90
N SER A 215 -9.49 -0.42 3.31
CA SER A 215 -8.83 -1.34 4.24
C SER A 215 -9.46 -1.37 5.64
N GLU A 216 -10.18 -0.32 6.02
CA GLU A 216 -10.92 -0.17 7.28
C GLU A 216 -12.10 -1.13 7.32
N LEU A 217 -12.67 -1.45 6.16
CA LEU A 217 -13.71 -2.45 6.01
C LEU A 217 -13.15 -3.87 5.96
N LEU A 218 -11.85 -4.04 5.69
CA LEU A 218 -11.15 -5.32 5.66
C LEU A 218 -9.90 -5.30 6.57
N PRO A 219 -10.08 -5.24 7.92
CA PRO A 219 -8.95 -5.25 8.85
C PRO A 219 -8.11 -6.51 8.69
N GLU A 220 -6.79 -6.40 8.87
CA GLU A 220 -5.82 -7.47 8.56
C GLU A 220 -6.13 -8.81 9.26
N ARG A 221 -6.68 -8.76 10.49
CA ARG A 221 -7.00 -9.94 11.32
C ARG A 221 -8.40 -10.52 11.10
N SER A 222 -9.21 -9.91 10.25
CA SER A 222 -10.59 -10.34 9.99
C SER A 222 -11.00 -10.15 8.52
N GLN A 223 -10.05 -10.25 7.60
CA GLN A 223 -10.26 -9.96 6.19
C GLN A 223 -11.32 -10.85 5.56
N LEU A 224 -11.25 -12.17 5.76
CA LEU A 224 -12.21 -13.09 5.17
C LEU A 224 -13.60 -12.86 5.75
N ARG A 225 -13.73 -12.79 7.07
CA ARG A 225 -15.01 -12.53 7.75
C ARG A 225 -15.62 -11.20 7.33
N SER A 226 -14.83 -10.14 7.28
CA SER A 226 -15.33 -8.82 6.86
C SER A 226 -15.70 -8.80 5.38
N LEU A 227 -14.91 -9.46 4.52
CA LEU A 227 -15.25 -9.64 3.12
C LEU A 227 -16.60 -10.36 2.99
N HIS A 228 -16.82 -11.46 3.70
CA HIS A 228 -18.12 -12.14 3.72
C HIS A 228 -19.24 -11.19 4.14
N GLY A 229 -19.01 -10.38 5.18
CA GLY A 229 -19.95 -9.36 5.65
C GLY A 229 -20.37 -8.42 4.52
N VAL A 230 -19.41 -7.82 3.82
CA VAL A 230 -19.67 -6.94 2.67
C VAL A 230 -20.42 -7.69 1.57
N LEU A 231 -19.94 -8.87 1.18
CA LEU A 231 -20.52 -9.64 0.08
C LEU A 231 -21.96 -10.12 0.38
N SER A 232 -22.24 -10.48 1.62
CA SER A 232 -23.57 -10.91 2.08
C SER A 232 -24.64 -9.81 2.01
N GLN A 233 -24.22 -8.54 1.94
CA GLN A 233 -25.12 -7.42 1.70
C GLN A 233 -25.41 -7.21 0.20
N LEU A 234 -24.59 -7.75 -0.70
CA LEU A 234 -24.70 -7.52 -2.14
C LEU A 234 -25.45 -8.64 -2.86
N VAL A 235 -25.32 -9.87 -2.38
CA VAL A 235 -25.86 -11.06 -3.04
C VAL A 235 -26.44 -12.03 -2.01
N SER A 236 -27.43 -12.82 -2.45
CA SER A 236 -28.07 -13.80 -1.57
C SER A 236 -27.08 -14.89 -1.14
N LYS A 237 -27.34 -15.57 -0.01
CA LYS A 237 -26.55 -16.73 0.43
C LYS A 237 -26.47 -17.83 -0.64
N ALA A 238 -27.55 -18.06 -1.38
CA ALA A 238 -27.58 -19.03 -2.46
C ALA A 238 -26.68 -18.61 -3.64
N THR A 239 -26.63 -17.31 -3.95
CA THR A 239 -25.75 -16.75 -4.97
C THR A 239 -24.28 -16.82 -4.55
N LEU A 240 -23.96 -16.55 -3.28
CA LEU A 240 -22.60 -16.68 -2.74
C LEU A 240 -22.08 -18.11 -2.76
N ALA A 241 -22.96 -19.08 -2.51
CA ALA A 241 -22.63 -20.50 -2.60
C ALA A 241 -22.66 -21.05 -4.04
N SER A 242 -23.03 -20.24 -5.03
CA SER A 242 -23.12 -20.67 -6.43
C SER A 242 -21.73 -20.79 -7.06
N THR A 243 -21.52 -21.87 -7.82
CA THR A 243 -20.31 -22.04 -8.66
C THR A 243 -20.22 -20.99 -9.78
N ASN A 244 -21.35 -20.36 -10.13
CA ASN A 244 -21.41 -19.32 -11.16
C ASN A 244 -20.95 -17.95 -10.61
N LEU A 245 -20.59 -17.85 -9.33
CA LEU A 245 -19.92 -16.68 -8.77
C LEU A 245 -18.52 -17.07 -8.32
N GLN A 246 -17.51 -16.57 -9.04
CA GLN A 246 -16.11 -16.72 -8.65
C GLN A 246 -15.67 -15.46 -7.91
N VAL A 247 -15.10 -15.61 -6.71
CA VAL A 247 -14.53 -14.48 -5.98
C VAL A 247 -13.01 -14.52 -6.12
N ARG A 248 -12.45 -13.49 -6.76
CA ARG A 248 -11.00 -13.30 -6.90
C ARG A 248 -10.58 -12.11 -6.05
N TYR A 249 -10.23 -12.38 -4.80
CA TYR A 249 -9.87 -11.35 -3.83
C TYR A 249 -8.42 -10.92 -4.05
N LEU A 250 -8.22 -9.68 -4.49
CA LEU A 250 -6.91 -9.06 -4.65
C LEU A 250 -6.55 -8.30 -3.37
N THR A 251 -5.49 -8.72 -2.69
CA THR A 251 -5.00 -8.05 -1.47
C THR A 251 -3.98 -6.98 -1.84
N THR A 252 -3.87 -5.90 -1.05
CA THR A 252 -2.74 -4.94 -1.09
C THR A 252 -1.97 -4.87 0.21
N GLY A 253 -2.39 -5.60 1.25
CA GLY A 253 -1.97 -5.34 2.63
C GLY A 253 -0.59 -5.87 3.03
N GLY A 254 0.29 -6.08 2.06
CA GLY A 254 1.66 -6.57 2.26
C GLY A 254 1.74 -7.83 3.14
N SER A 255 2.92 -8.05 3.71
CA SER A 255 3.22 -9.22 4.52
C SER A 255 2.34 -9.35 5.77
N ASN A 256 1.91 -8.22 6.37
CA ASN A 256 1.04 -8.24 7.55
C ASN A 256 -0.37 -8.74 7.24
N ALA A 257 -0.96 -8.30 6.13
CA ALA A 257 -2.27 -8.81 5.73
C ALA A 257 -2.21 -10.29 5.37
N LEU A 258 -1.14 -10.77 4.72
CA LEU A 258 -0.97 -12.20 4.47
C LEU A 258 -0.92 -13.00 5.78
N ILE A 259 -0.11 -12.55 6.76
CA ILE A 259 -0.02 -13.16 8.08
C ILE A 259 -1.38 -13.15 8.78
N GLY A 260 -2.07 -12.00 8.79
CA GLY A 260 -3.36 -11.81 9.42
C GLY A 260 -4.45 -12.71 8.82
N LEU A 261 -4.43 -12.92 7.51
CA LEU A 261 -5.36 -13.78 6.80
C LEU A 261 -5.18 -15.26 7.19
N VAL A 262 -3.94 -15.75 7.27
CA VAL A 262 -3.66 -17.12 7.74
C VAL A 262 -3.99 -17.26 9.23
N GLN A 263 -3.67 -16.24 10.05
CA GLN A 263 -4.00 -16.22 11.48
C GLN A 263 -5.51 -16.24 11.73
N GLU A 264 -6.29 -15.49 10.95
CA GLU A 264 -7.75 -15.49 11.00
C GLU A 264 -8.30 -16.90 10.76
N ASP A 265 -7.80 -17.57 9.72
CA ASP A 265 -8.21 -18.92 9.35
C ASP A 265 -7.90 -19.93 10.46
N VAL A 266 -6.68 -19.91 11.00
CA VAL A 266 -6.29 -20.79 12.11
C VAL A 266 -7.10 -20.51 13.37
N SER A 267 -7.35 -19.24 13.68
CA SER A 267 -8.09 -18.82 14.87
C SER A 267 -9.56 -19.24 14.82
N ALA A 268 -10.15 -19.34 13.62
CA ALA A 268 -11.52 -19.84 13.43
C ALA A 268 -11.68 -21.32 13.80
N ILE A 269 -10.57 -22.09 13.88
CA ILE A 269 -10.54 -23.52 14.20
C ILE A 269 -10.43 -23.75 15.72
N GLN A 270 -9.77 -22.84 16.44
CA GLN A 270 -9.49 -23.02 17.85
C GLN A 270 -10.78 -22.84 18.69
N PRO A 271 -11.11 -23.77 19.60
CA PRO A 271 -12.20 -23.57 20.53
C PRO A 271 -11.88 -22.38 21.45
N VAL A 272 -12.84 -21.46 21.62
CA VAL A 272 -12.73 -20.35 22.57
C VAL A 272 -12.49 -20.96 23.96
N ALA A 273 -11.27 -20.83 24.47
CA ALA A 273 -10.89 -21.34 25.78
C ALA A 273 -11.52 -20.47 26.88
N GLY A 274 -12.81 -20.69 27.14
CA GLY A 274 -13.56 -20.13 28.25
C GLY A 274 -14.22 -21.27 29.03
N HIS A 275 -13.46 -21.94 29.90
CA HIS A 275 -14.01 -22.87 30.87
C HIS A 275 -14.82 -22.08 31.91
N VAL A 276 -16.14 -22.20 31.88
CA VAL A 276 -16.99 -21.99 33.07
C VAL A 276 -17.20 -23.37 33.70
N PRO A 277 -16.63 -23.69 34.87
CA PRO A 277 -16.82 -25.00 35.49
C PRO A 277 -18.28 -25.14 35.93
N GLY A 278 -19.04 -26.07 35.33
CA GLY A 278 -20.39 -26.41 35.80
C GLY A 278 -21.42 -26.82 34.74
N LEU A 279 -21.18 -26.61 33.45
CA LEU A 279 -22.05 -27.15 32.38
C LEU A 279 -21.32 -28.20 31.56
N VAL A 280 -21.55 -29.47 31.90
CA VAL A 280 -21.39 -30.57 30.96
C VAL A 280 -22.78 -30.92 30.45
N SER A 281 -23.08 -30.57 29.18
CA SER A 281 -23.89 -31.43 28.30
C SER A 281 -24.00 -30.83 26.89
N THR A 282 -23.59 -31.62 25.89
CA THR A 282 -24.13 -31.64 24.51
C THR A 282 -24.02 -30.37 23.68
N VAL A 283 -22.80 -29.89 23.47
CA VAL A 283 -22.43 -29.27 22.20
C VAL A 283 -21.09 -29.90 21.85
N GLY A 284 -21.03 -30.69 20.77
CA GLY A 284 -19.74 -31.15 20.23
C GLY A 284 -18.85 -29.95 19.88
N PRO A 285 -17.64 -30.13 19.33
CA PRO A 285 -16.97 -29.02 18.67
C PRO A 285 -17.88 -28.55 17.52
N LEU A 286 -18.78 -27.61 17.80
CA LEU A 286 -19.48 -26.81 16.80
C LEU A 286 -18.37 -25.97 16.18
N LEU A 287 -17.70 -26.57 15.19
CA LEU A 287 -17.21 -25.84 14.03
C LEU A 287 -18.32 -24.83 13.70
N MET A 288 -18.03 -23.54 13.87
CA MET A 288 -18.93 -22.47 13.43
C MET A 288 -19.48 -22.83 12.05
N PRO A 289 -20.76 -22.53 11.72
CA PRO A 289 -21.32 -22.84 10.41
C PRO A 289 -20.36 -22.31 9.36
N GLN A 290 -19.66 -23.24 8.71
CA GLN A 290 -18.48 -22.93 7.92
C GLN A 290 -18.95 -22.15 6.71
N VAL A 291 -18.55 -20.89 6.60
CA VAL A 291 -18.48 -20.28 5.28
C VAL A 291 -17.35 -21.03 4.58
N VAL A 292 -17.73 -22.04 3.79
CA VAL A 292 -16.79 -22.78 2.95
C VAL A 292 -16.44 -21.85 1.80
N TRP A 293 -15.22 -21.34 1.80
CA TRP A 293 -14.71 -20.40 0.81
C TRP A 293 -14.09 -21.09 -0.41
N GLY A 294 -14.64 -22.25 -0.81
CA GLY A 294 -14.10 -23.05 -1.92
C GLY A 294 -14.13 -22.36 -3.28
N ASN A 295 -14.91 -21.28 -3.44
CA ASN A 295 -14.98 -20.43 -4.63
C ASN A 295 -14.17 -19.13 -4.51
N VAL A 296 -13.32 -19.00 -3.47
CA VAL A 296 -12.47 -17.83 -3.25
C VAL A 296 -11.03 -18.15 -3.52
N SER A 297 -10.47 -17.44 -4.50
CA SER A 297 -9.03 -17.36 -4.72
C SER A 297 -8.56 -16.00 -4.26
N VAL A 298 -7.62 -15.99 -3.32
CA VAL A 298 -6.94 -14.78 -2.84
C VAL A 298 -5.65 -14.65 -3.63
N TYR A 299 -5.46 -13.54 -4.33
CA TYR A 299 -4.22 -13.24 -5.03
C TYR A 299 -3.48 -12.16 -4.27
N ASP A 300 -2.29 -12.50 -3.79
CA ASP A 300 -1.44 -11.60 -3.04
C ASP A 300 -0.24 -11.19 -3.91
N GLY A 301 -0.29 -9.96 -4.41
CA GLY A 301 0.77 -9.36 -5.23
C GLY A 301 1.68 -8.40 -4.47
N PHE A 302 1.70 -8.46 -3.13
CA PHE A 302 2.33 -7.41 -2.30
C PHE A 302 3.13 -7.98 -1.12
N ALA A 303 2.77 -9.14 -0.60
CA ALA A 303 3.49 -9.81 0.45
C ALA A 303 4.75 -10.45 -0.13
N THR A 304 5.89 -9.83 0.17
CA THR A 304 7.20 -10.36 -0.22
C THR A 304 7.83 -11.19 0.89
N ILE A 305 7.30 -11.22 2.13
CA ILE A 305 7.91 -11.96 3.26
C ILE A 305 8.39 -13.37 2.86
N SER A 306 9.60 -13.72 3.28
CA SER A 306 10.17 -15.03 3.02
C SER A 306 9.36 -16.15 3.68
N ASN A 307 9.43 -17.37 3.13
CA ASN A 307 8.69 -18.50 3.69
C ASN A 307 9.14 -18.82 5.13
N PHE A 308 10.43 -18.64 5.41
CA PHE A 308 11.01 -18.80 6.75
C PHE A 308 10.46 -17.78 7.74
N GLU A 309 10.43 -16.49 7.37
CA GLU A 309 9.93 -15.43 8.26
C GLU A 309 8.40 -15.47 8.40
N LEU A 310 7.68 -15.91 7.36
CA LEU A 310 6.25 -16.17 7.42
C LEU A 310 5.96 -17.27 8.45
N LEU A 311 6.60 -18.44 8.33
CA LEU A 311 6.36 -19.59 9.21
C LEU A 311 6.61 -19.27 10.69
N LYS A 312 7.61 -18.46 11.02
CA LYS A 312 7.89 -18.00 12.39
C LYS A 312 6.77 -17.17 13.02
N ARG A 313 6.02 -16.43 12.20
CA ARG A 313 4.95 -15.51 12.64
C ARG A 313 3.57 -16.17 12.63
N LEU A 314 3.46 -17.35 12.04
CA LEU A 314 2.23 -18.12 12.04
C LEU A 314 2.04 -18.86 13.38
N PRO A 315 0.79 -18.99 13.86
CA PRO A 315 0.48 -19.73 15.07
C PRO A 315 0.81 -21.21 14.91
N SER A 316 1.18 -21.87 16.01
CA SER A 316 1.40 -23.33 15.99
C SER A 316 0.11 -24.07 15.71
N ILE A 317 0.20 -25.08 14.84
CA ILE A 317 -0.92 -25.98 14.52
C ILE A 317 -0.87 -27.30 15.28
N GLU A 318 0.14 -27.53 16.14
CA GLU A 318 0.37 -28.84 16.76
C GLU A 318 -0.76 -29.25 17.71
N GLY A 319 -1.42 -28.28 18.36
CA GLY A 319 -2.58 -28.50 19.24
C GLY A 319 -3.93 -28.62 18.53
N LEU A 320 -3.97 -28.53 17.19
CA LEU A 320 -5.21 -28.67 16.41
C LEU A 320 -5.59 -30.14 16.20
N PRO A 321 -6.89 -30.44 15.95
CA PRO A 321 -7.35 -31.80 15.65
C PRO A 321 -6.58 -32.46 14.50
N GLU A 322 -6.36 -33.78 14.57
CA GLU A 322 -5.57 -34.53 13.59
C GLU A 322 -6.10 -34.38 12.16
N MET A 323 -7.42 -34.35 11.96
CA MET A 323 -8.04 -34.12 10.66
C MET A 323 -7.66 -32.76 10.03
N VAL A 324 -7.44 -31.73 10.85
CA VAL A 324 -7.00 -30.41 10.38
C VAL A 324 -5.51 -30.42 10.05
N ARG A 325 -4.69 -31.04 10.92
CA ARG A 325 -3.24 -31.15 10.75
C ARG A 325 -2.83 -32.06 9.58
N SER A 326 -3.66 -33.01 9.20
CA SER A 326 -3.46 -33.87 8.02
C SER A 326 -4.14 -33.31 6.75
N GLY A 327 -4.97 -32.26 6.90
CA GLY A 327 -5.68 -31.61 5.81
C GLY A 327 -4.89 -30.53 5.07
N PRO A 328 -5.57 -29.68 4.27
CA PRO A 328 -4.94 -28.67 3.41
C PRO A 328 -4.01 -27.71 4.17
N LEU A 329 -4.45 -27.22 5.33
CA LEU A 329 -3.69 -26.31 6.20
C LEU A 329 -2.40 -26.98 6.70
N GLY A 330 -2.46 -28.24 7.13
CA GLY A 330 -1.29 -29.01 7.51
C GLY A 330 -0.29 -29.18 6.37
N GLY A 331 -0.79 -29.46 5.17
CA GLY A 331 0.01 -29.49 3.94
C GLY A 331 0.71 -28.16 3.66
N THR A 332 0.02 -27.04 3.85
CA THR A 332 0.60 -25.69 3.72
C THR A 332 1.77 -25.48 4.70
N TYR A 333 1.59 -25.79 5.99
CA TYR A 333 2.67 -25.68 6.97
C TYR A 333 3.85 -26.61 6.67
N ALA A 334 3.58 -27.83 6.18
CA ALA A 334 4.63 -28.77 5.79
C ALA A 334 5.45 -28.25 4.59
N ARG A 335 4.77 -27.67 3.58
CA ARG A 335 5.45 -27.02 2.43
C ARG A 335 6.30 -25.84 2.87
N LEU A 336 5.74 -24.93 3.67
CA LEU A 336 6.49 -23.79 4.22
C LEU A 336 7.71 -24.24 5.00
N ARG A 337 7.58 -25.24 5.88
CA ARG A 337 8.70 -25.80 6.67
C ARG A 337 9.78 -26.40 5.78
N ARG A 338 9.41 -27.11 4.72
CA ARG A 338 10.35 -27.67 3.75
C ARG A 338 11.09 -26.56 2.99
N ALA A 339 10.35 -25.58 2.46
CA ALA A 339 10.92 -24.45 1.72
C ALA A 339 11.81 -23.55 2.59
N SER A 340 11.59 -23.54 3.91
CA SER A 340 12.36 -22.77 4.88
C SER A 340 13.72 -23.40 5.25
N GLN A 341 13.97 -24.65 4.86
CA GLN A 341 15.24 -25.33 5.13
C GLN A 341 16.32 -24.83 4.16
N PRO A 342 17.59 -24.71 4.61
CA PRO A 342 18.67 -24.30 3.73
C PRO A 342 18.78 -25.25 2.51
N PRO A 343 19.11 -24.73 1.31
CA PRO A 343 19.33 -25.56 0.15
C PRO A 343 20.41 -26.60 0.47
N ARG A 344 20.13 -27.88 0.17
CA ARG A 344 21.00 -29.00 0.55
C ARG A 344 22.33 -29.07 -0.23
N ALA A 345 22.58 -28.16 -1.18
CA ALA A 345 23.78 -28.18 -2.02
C ALA A 345 24.37 -26.77 -2.22
N PRO A 346 25.71 -26.65 -2.34
CA PRO A 346 26.35 -25.39 -2.70
C PRO A 346 25.92 -24.93 -4.11
N VAL A 347 25.77 -23.62 -4.26
CA VAL A 347 25.19 -22.86 -5.39
C VAL A 347 25.89 -23.10 -6.76
N GLY A 348 26.94 -23.93 -6.82
CA GLY A 348 27.71 -24.25 -8.02
C GLY A 348 27.12 -25.31 -8.96
N GLU A 349 26.08 -26.04 -8.52
CA GLU A 349 25.40 -27.10 -9.32
C GLU A 349 23.88 -26.85 -9.41
N LEU A 350 23.44 -25.60 -9.47
CA LEU A 350 22.05 -25.30 -9.81
C LEU A 350 21.88 -25.36 -11.33
N ASP A 351 21.67 -26.58 -11.86
CA ASP A 351 21.09 -26.74 -13.18
C ASP A 351 19.69 -26.09 -13.19
N ALA A 352 19.37 -25.36 -14.26
CA ALA A 352 18.07 -24.69 -14.41
C ALA A 352 16.86 -25.65 -14.33
N SER A 353 17.09 -26.98 -14.38
CA SER A 353 16.08 -28.01 -14.17
C SER A 353 15.74 -28.30 -12.71
N ASP A 354 16.61 -27.96 -11.75
CA ASP A 354 16.37 -28.16 -10.31
C ASP A 354 15.61 -27.00 -9.66
N ALA A 355 15.41 -25.90 -10.38
CA ALA A 355 14.56 -24.78 -9.98
C ALA A 355 13.04 -25.09 -10.10
N ALA A 356 12.68 -26.28 -10.56
CA ALA A 356 11.29 -26.70 -10.71
C ALA A 356 11.10 -28.09 -10.08
N ASP A 357 10.56 -28.13 -8.86
CA ASP A 357 9.85 -29.32 -8.41
C ASP A 357 8.67 -29.56 -9.40
N PRO A 358 8.65 -30.66 -10.17
CA PRO A 358 7.67 -30.86 -11.25
C PRO A 358 6.26 -31.24 -10.74
N ALA A 359 6.02 -31.26 -9.43
CA ALA A 359 4.73 -31.56 -8.82
C ALA A 359 4.03 -30.30 -8.26
N GLY A 360 3.69 -29.37 -9.14
CA GLY A 360 2.41 -28.62 -9.09
C GLY A 360 2.19 -27.64 -7.93
N GLY A 361 2.71 -26.44 -8.10
CA GLY A 361 2.33 -25.23 -7.37
C GLY A 361 3.53 -24.31 -7.30
N LEU A 362 3.42 -23.09 -7.85
CA LEU A 362 4.34 -22.02 -7.47
C LEU A 362 4.45 -22.05 -5.94
N VAL A 363 5.65 -21.86 -5.42
CA VAL A 363 5.99 -21.88 -3.98
C VAL A 363 5.10 -20.94 -3.11
N GLY A 364 4.13 -20.23 -3.72
CA GLY A 364 3.17 -19.29 -3.15
C GLY A 364 1.74 -19.75 -2.90
N ASP A 365 1.32 -21.00 -3.21
CA ASP A 365 -0.07 -21.44 -2.96
C ASP A 365 -0.26 -21.95 -1.52
N LEU A 366 -0.93 -21.13 -0.68
CA LEU A 366 -1.32 -21.45 0.68
C LEU A 366 -2.79 -21.89 0.72
N ASN A 367 -3.01 -23.17 0.98
CA ASN A 367 -4.35 -23.71 1.16
C ASN A 367 -4.77 -23.55 2.62
N LEU A 368 -5.89 -22.87 2.83
CA LEU A 368 -6.45 -22.60 4.15
C LEU A 368 -7.44 -23.68 4.58
N HIS A 369 -7.74 -23.75 5.87
CA HIS A 369 -8.76 -24.65 6.39
C HIS A 369 -10.17 -24.27 5.90
N SER A 370 -10.44 -22.98 5.78
CA SER A 370 -11.67 -22.42 5.22
C SER A 370 -11.98 -22.83 3.77
N GLY A 371 -11.02 -23.42 3.06
CA GLY A 371 -11.13 -23.77 1.65
C GLY A 371 -10.70 -22.67 0.68
N ALA A 372 -10.40 -21.46 1.19
CA ALA A 372 -9.78 -20.42 0.38
C ALA A 372 -8.35 -20.79 -0.01
N VAL A 373 -7.96 -20.44 -1.23
CA VAL A 373 -6.60 -20.64 -1.75
C VAL A 373 -5.94 -19.29 -1.90
N VAL A 374 -4.82 -19.08 -1.20
CA VAL A 374 -4.02 -17.86 -1.35
C VAL A 374 -2.88 -18.14 -2.31
N GLN A 375 -2.77 -17.35 -3.37
CA GLN A 375 -1.72 -17.45 -4.37
C GLN A 375 -0.86 -16.19 -4.31
N ARG A 376 0.42 -16.35 -3.98
CA ARG A 376 1.38 -15.26 -4.13
C ARG A 376 1.72 -15.09 -5.60
N THR A 377 1.52 -13.89 -6.14
CA THR A 377 1.74 -13.60 -7.57
C THR A 377 3.09 -12.94 -7.83
N ILE A 378 3.87 -12.65 -6.78
CA ILE A 378 5.23 -12.13 -6.84
C ILE A 378 6.20 -13.02 -6.06
N GLY A 379 7.50 -12.91 -6.37
CA GLY A 379 8.57 -13.63 -5.68
C GLY A 379 8.74 -13.23 -4.21
N THR A 380 9.54 -14.00 -3.48
CA THR A 380 9.79 -13.76 -2.05
C THR A 380 11.00 -12.84 -1.82
N ASP A 381 11.11 -12.30 -0.61
CA ASP A 381 12.26 -11.53 -0.13
C ASP A 381 13.53 -12.38 -0.14
N GLU A 382 13.41 -13.71 0.02
CA GLU A 382 14.54 -14.63 -0.16
C GLU A 382 15.08 -14.55 -1.60
N ASP A 383 14.19 -14.67 -2.59
CA ASP A 383 14.55 -14.64 -4.01
C ASP A 383 15.12 -13.26 -4.40
N LEU A 384 14.49 -12.19 -3.93
CA LEU A 384 14.94 -10.82 -4.17
C LEU A 384 16.33 -10.57 -3.58
N VAL A 385 16.54 -10.97 -2.32
CA VAL A 385 17.84 -10.79 -1.64
C VAL A 385 18.94 -11.62 -2.30
N ILE A 386 18.64 -12.84 -2.72
CA ILE A 386 19.56 -13.67 -3.53
C ILE A 386 19.98 -12.91 -4.79
N ALA A 387 19.02 -12.36 -5.54
CA ALA A 387 19.31 -11.63 -6.76
C ALA A 387 20.13 -10.35 -6.52
N ILE A 388 19.85 -9.62 -5.44
CA ILE A 388 20.61 -8.42 -5.05
C ILE A 388 22.04 -8.79 -4.66
N ILE A 389 22.24 -9.83 -3.85
CA ILE A 389 23.58 -10.28 -3.45
C ILE A 389 24.37 -10.73 -4.68
N ASP A 390 23.76 -11.48 -5.61
CA ASP A 390 24.40 -11.88 -6.87
C ASP A 390 24.84 -10.64 -7.67
N GLU A 391 24.00 -9.61 -7.75
CA GLU A 391 24.34 -8.35 -8.43
C GLU A 391 25.48 -7.59 -7.74
N LEU A 392 25.51 -7.57 -6.40
CA LEU A 392 26.62 -6.97 -5.65
C LEU A 392 27.93 -7.73 -5.91
N GLU A 393 27.89 -9.06 -5.91
CA GLU A 393 29.07 -9.91 -6.16
C GLU A 393 29.59 -9.72 -7.60
N ARG A 394 28.70 -9.55 -8.60
CA ARG A 394 29.09 -9.19 -9.98
C ARG A 394 29.77 -7.82 -10.08
N ARG A 395 29.48 -6.91 -9.15
CA ARG A 395 30.12 -5.60 -9.03
C ARG A 395 31.42 -5.64 -8.20
N GLY A 396 31.87 -6.83 -7.80
CA GLY A 396 33.06 -7.02 -6.98
C GLY A 396 32.88 -6.62 -5.52
N ILE A 397 31.65 -6.54 -5.04
CA ILE A 397 31.31 -6.29 -3.63
C ILE A 397 30.90 -7.63 -3.03
N HIS A 398 31.60 -8.08 -2.00
CA HIS A 398 31.32 -9.37 -1.38
C HIS A 398 30.87 -9.19 0.09
N PRO A 399 29.58 -8.95 0.38
CA PRO A 399 29.11 -8.69 1.73
C PRO A 399 29.56 -9.76 2.73
N GLY A 400 30.32 -9.35 3.76
CA GLY A 400 30.83 -10.25 4.79
C GLY A 400 32.02 -11.10 4.38
N ARG A 401 32.64 -10.81 3.23
CA ARG A 401 33.89 -11.40 2.75
C ARG A 401 34.82 -10.29 2.23
N GLY A 402 36.14 -10.53 2.23
CA GLY A 402 37.09 -9.61 1.61
C GLY A 402 37.14 -8.18 2.19
N GLY A 403 36.58 -7.95 3.38
CA GLY A 403 36.53 -6.64 4.04
C GLY A 403 35.36 -5.74 3.61
N ASP A 404 34.51 -6.17 2.69
CA ASP A 404 33.35 -5.40 2.26
C ASP A 404 32.16 -5.56 3.23
N ARG A 405 31.66 -4.43 3.73
CA ARG A 405 30.46 -4.33 4.56
C ARG A 405 29.28 -3.84 3.73
N LEU A 406 28.10 -4.39 4.02
CA LEU A 406 26.82 -4.00 3.46
C LEU A 406 26.00 -3.29 4.54
N ALA A 407 25.90 -1.96 4.48
CA ALA A 407 25.04 -1.22 5.38
C ALA A 407 23.59 -1.28 4.91
N LEU A 408 22.65 -1.59 5.82
CA LEU A 408 21.22 -1.61 5.53
C LEU A 408 20.52 -0.51 6.31
N VAL A 409 19.84 0.41 5.61
CA VAL A 409 19.02 1.46 6.21
C VAL A 409 17.56 1.08 6.01
N HIS A 410 16.81 0.84 7.08
CA HIS A 410 15.46 0.28 6.99
C HIS A 410 14.46 0.89 7.97
N GLU A 411 13.17 0.75 7.67
CA GLU A 411 12.10 1.20 8.55
C GLU A 411 12.09 0.43 9.88
N TRP A 412 11.92 1.13 10.99
CA TRP A 412 11.84 0.55 12.32
C TRP A 412 10.43 0.11 12.68
N ASP A 413 9.41 0.79 12.17
CA ASP A 413 8.02 0.66 12.58
C ASP A 413 7.23 -0.34 11.72
N THR A 414 7.84 -0.92 10.68
CA THR A 414 7.18 -1.90 9.81
C THR A 414 7.72 -3.33 9.99
N ALA A 415 6.82 -4.32 9.93
CA ALA A 415 7.23 -5.73 9.96
C ALA A 415 8.10 -6.09 8.75
N TYR A 416 7.83 -5.46 7.62
CA TYR A 416 8.62 -5.58 6.39
C TYR A 416 10.06 -5.06 6.59
N GLY A 417 10.20 -3.81 7.04
CA GLY A 417 11.51 -3.20 7.32
C GLY A 417 12.32 -3.99 8.35
N ARG A 418 11.68 -4.64 9.32
CA ARG A 418 12.38 -5.50 10.31
C ARG A 418 12.77 -6.89 9.79
N ALA A 419 12.00 -7.49 8.88
CA ALA A 419 12.25 -8.86 8.41
C ALA A 419 13.32 -8.93 7.32
N LEU A 420 13.44 -7.89 6.50
CA LEU A 420 14.33 -7.92 5.34
C LEU A 420 15.84 -7.91 5.70
N PRO A 421 16.31 -7.10 6.67
CA PRO A 421 17.70 -7.18 7.13
C PRO A 421 18.09 -8.58 7.63
N GLU A 422 17.17 -9.27 8.33
CA GLU A 422 17.39 -10.65 8.79
C GLU A 422 17.52 -11.63 7.61
N THR A 423 16.80 -11.37 6.53
CA THR A 423 16.90 -12.17 5.29
C THR A 423 18.26 -11.97 4.62
N PHE A 424 18.75 -10.73 4.49
CA PHE A 424 20.13 -10.43 4.04
C PHE A 424 21.18 -11.12 4.89
N ARG A 425 21.08 -10.93 6.22
CA ARG A 425 21.97 -11.52 7.21
C ARG A 425 22.09 -13.04 7.07
N ARG A 426 20.95 -13.72 7.02
CA ARG A 426 20.89 -15.18 6.89
C ARG A 426 21.50 -15.65 5.56
N ILE A 427 21.15 -15.02 4.43
CA ILE A 427 21.64 -15.46 3.12
C ILE A 427 23.15 -15.22 2.98
N CYS A 428 23.65 -14.05 3.39
CA CYS A 428 25.08 -13.78 3.37
C CYS A 428 25.87 -14.76 4.26
N TRP A 429 25.34 -15.10 5.43
CA TRP A 429 25.97 -16.08 6.32
C TRP A 429 25.95 -17.50 5.75
N GLN A 430 24.90 -17.89 5.06
CA GLN A 430 24.85 -19.21 4.40
C GLN A 430 25.82 -19.31 3.21
N ARG A 431 26.16 -18.18 2.58
CA ARG A 431 27.06 -18.14 1.42
C ARG A 431 28.54 -18.10 1.78
N ARG A 432 28.90 -17.75 3.01
CA ARG A 432 30.31 -17.76 3.45
C ARG A 432 30.77 -19.21 3.69
N PRO A 433 32.07 -19.50 3.57
CA PRO A 433 32.61 -20.79 3.98
C PRO A 433 32.30 -21.05 5.46
N SER A 434 31.78 -22.22 5.79
CA SER A 434 31.55 -22.63 7.18
C SER A 434 32.88 -22.78 7.91
N GLU A 435 32.95 -22.29 9.14
CA GLU A 435 34.14 -22.38 9.99
C GLU A 435 33.86 -23.29 11.21
N PRO A 436 34.89 -23.97 11.75
CA PRO A 436 34.70 -24.90 12.87
C PRO A 436 34.11 -24.24 14.14
N ASP A 437 34.35 -22.94 14.32
CA ASP A 437 33.92 -22.14 15.48
C ASP A 437 32.57 -21.43 15.24
N ASP A 438 31.83 -21.83 14.21
CA ASP A 438 30.49 -21.30 13.91
C ASP A 438 29.52 -21.59 15.07
N ASN A 439 29.02 -20.52 15.68
CA ASN A 439 28.08 -20.56 16.80
C ASN A 439 27.21 -19.28 16.78
N GLU A 440 26.34 -19.12 17.78
CA GLU A 440 25.41 -17.98 17.84
C GLU A 440 26.13 -16.64 18.09
N GLU A 441 27.25 -16.64 18.81
CA GLU A 441 28.05 -15.44 19.06
C GLU A 441 28.81 -15.00 17.78
N THR A 442 29.42 -15.93 17.06
CA THR A 442 30.06 -15.62 15.77
C THR A 442 29.03 -15.18 14.73
N ARG A 443 27.81 -15.74 14.78
CA ARG A 443 26.65 -15.28 13.99
C ARG A 443 26.28 -13.84 14.29
N ALA A 444 26.06 -13.51 15.56
CA ALA A 444 25.70 -12.17 15.99
C ALA A 444 26.80 -11.14 15.66
N ASN A 445 28.07 -11.53 15.81
CA ASN A 445 29.19 -10.66 15.44
C ASN A 445 29.25 -10.40 13.93
N PHE A 446 29.04 -11.42 13.09
CA PHE A 446 28.93 -11.23 11.65
C PHE A 446 27.78 -10.29 11.29
N ASP A 447 26.60 -10.49 11.87
CA ASP A 447 25.43 -9.66 11.59
C ASP A 447 25.68 -8.19 11.96
N ARG A 448 26.40 -7.93 13.05
CA ARG A 448 26.76 -6.56 13.48
C ARG A 448 27.86 -5.93 12.62
N VAL A 449 28.87 -6.71 12.22
CA VAL A 449 30.09 -6.18 11.60
C VAL A 449 29.99 -6.18 10.08
N ALA A 450 29.57 -7.28 9.47
CA ALA A 450 29.48 -7.42 8.03
C ALA A 450 28.24 -6.73 7.45
N ILE A 451 27.12 -6.75 8.20
CA ILE A 451 25.82 -6.28 7.72
C ILE A 451 25.17 -5.35 8.76
N PRO A 452 25.84 -4.22 9.09
CA PRO A 452 25.31 -3.26 10.05
C PRO A 452 23.96 -2.71 9.57
N SER A 453 22.99 -2.65 10.47
CA SER A 453 21.67 -2.12 10.19
C SER A 453 21.43 -0.81 10.92
N PHE A 454 20.85 0.14 10.21
CA PHE A 454 20.44 1.42 10.74
C PHE A 454 18.95 1.61 10.46
N THR A 455 18.27 2.23 11.39
CA THR A 455 16.82 2.34 11.36
C THR A 455 16.36 3.76 11.10
N PHE A 456 15.13 3.95 10.63
CA PHE A 456 14.42 5.24 10.66
C PHE A 456 12.92 4.98 10.85
N LEU A 457 12.14 6.01 11.22
CA LEU A 457 10.68 5.92 11.27
C LEU A 457 10.09 6.43 9.95
N ARG A 458 9.03 5.78 9.46
CA ARG A 458 8.30 6.26 8.27
C ARG A 458 7.81 7.70 8.42
N GLY A 459 7.60 8.37 7.28
CA GLY A 459 7.15 9.77 7.23
C GLY A 459 8.28 10.73 7.58
N VAL A 460 9.44 10.53 6.95
CA VAL A 460 10.66 11.32 7.14
C VAL A 460 10.44 12.79 6.75
N ASP A 461 9.60 13.04 5.74
CA ASP A 461 9.25 14.39 5.30
C ASP A 461 8.29 15.12 6.26
N GLY A 462 7.72 14.39 7.22
CA GLY A 462 6.82 14.91 8.23
C GLY A 462 5.42 15.24 7.73
N ARG A 463 5.00 14.75 6.55
CA ARG A 463 3.64 14.97 6.07
C ARG A 463 2.65 14.01 6.71
N VAL A 464 1.67 14.57 7.43
CA VAL A 464 0.56 13.82 8.03
C VAL A 464 -0.73 14.09 7.27
N SER A 465 -1.57 13.06 7.18
CA SER A 465 -2.88 13.09 6.56
C SER A 465 -3.81 14.18 7.11
N GLY A 466 -4.39 14.99 6.21
CA GLY A 466 -5.42 15.99 6.53
C GLY A 466 -4.91 17.39 6.88
N GLU A 467 -3.59 17.61 6.96
CA GLU A 467 -3.03 18.96 7.07
C GLU A 467 -2.78 19.53 5.67
N ASP A 468 -3.49 20.63 5.35
CA ASP A 468 -3.10 21.46 4.22
C ASP A 468 -1.63 21.88 4.40
N PRO A 469 -0.82 21.93 3.33
CA PRO A 469 0.53 22.48 3.43
C PRO A 469 0.42 23.84 4.13
N PRO A 470 1.27 24.12 5.14
CA PRO A 470 1.15 25.32 5.94
C PRO A 470 1.01 26.50 5.00
N SER A 471 -0.16 27.17 5.07
CA SER A 471 -0.39 28.33 4.23
C SER A 471 0.77 29.29 4.50
N ASN A 472 1.35 29.85 3.44
CA ASN A 472 2.44 30.84 3.54
C ASN A 472 2.05 32.09 4.37
N ALA A 473 0.85 32.14 4.95
CA ALA A 473 0.36 33.22 5.81
C ALA A 473 0.95 33.18 7.24
N ASP A 474 1.33 32.02 7.79
CA ASP A 474 1.83 31.94 9.18
C ASP A 474 3.36 32.05 9.32
N ALA A 475 4.10 32.07 8.21
CA ALA A 475 5.54 32.39 8.20
C ALA A 475 5.82 33.91 8.19
N GLY A 476 4.79 34.76 8.22
CA GLY A 476 4.86 36.18 7.86
C GLY A 476 4.70 37.20 8.98
N ARG A 477 4.80 36.85 10.27
CA ARG A 477 4.84 37.83 11.36
C ARG A 477 6.21 37.91 12.02
N GLY A 478 7.17 38.40 11.24
CA GLY A 478 8.51 38.75 11.70
C GLY A 478 9.01 39.99 10.97
N ASN A 479 8.76 41.15 11.57
CA ASN A 479 9.39 42.46 11.38
C ASN A 479 9.80 42.91 9.96
N THR A 480 9.20 44.02 9.52
CA THR A 480 9.62 44.82 8.37
C THR A 480 11.10 45.17 8.45
N GLY A 481 11.89 44.47 7.64
CA GLY A 481 13.30 44.72 7.42
C GLY A 481 13.67 44.30 6.00
N GLN A 482 13.77 45.30 5.14
CA GLN A 482 14.32 45.26 3.78
C GLN A 482 15.44 44.21 3.64
N ARG A 483 15.21 43.13 2.88
CA ARG A 483 16.23 42.12 2.57
C ARG A 483 16.22 41.78 1.09
N ASP A 484 17.40 41.95 0.52
CA ASP A 484 17.78 41.58 -0.83
C ASP A 484 17.63 40.07 -1.10
N SER A 485 17.13 39.78 -2.30
CA SER A 485 17.55 38.71 -3.21
C SER A 485 17.66 37.26 -2.68
N GLY A 486 16.60 36.49 -2.93
CA GLY A 486 16.58 35.34 -3.87
C GLY A 486 17.38 34.06 -3.59
N LEU A 487 18.45 34.10 -2.79
CA LEU A 487 19.33 32.95 -2.53
C LEU A 487 19.42 32.59 -1.04
N MET A 488 19.21 33.55 -0.14
CA MET A 488 19.25 33.32 1.31
C MET A 488 17.95 32.71 1.87
N SER A 489 16.82 32.77 1.17
CA SER A 489 15.57 32.15 1.65
C SER A 489 15.59 30.62 1.51
N VAL A 490 16.30 30.05 0.54
CA VAL A 490 16.40 28.60 0.35
C VAL A 490 17.30 27.97 1.41
N LEU A 491 18.38 28.65 1.80
CA LEU A 491 19.26 28.23 2.89
C LEU A 491 18.58 28.36 4.25
N ASP A 492 17.82 29.43 4.50
CA ASP A 492 17.01 29.56 5.73
C ASP A 492 15.89 28.51 5.80
N VAL A 493 15.30 28.11 4.67
CA VAL A 493 14.30 27.01 4.61
C VAL A 493 14.95 25.64 4.78
N ARG A 494 16.12 25.37 4.17
CA ARG A 494 16.90 24.15 4.43
C ARG A 494 17.32 24.05 5.90
N ALA A 495 17.86 25.13 6.46
CA ALA A 495 18.26 25.20 7.86
C ALA A 495 17.05 25.14 8.82
N ALA A 496 15.86 25.59 8.40
CA ALA A 496 14.63 25.43 9.17
C ALA A 496 14.06 24.00 9.09
N ALA A 497 14.18 23.33 7.93
CA ALA A 497 13.76 21.94 7.71
C ALA A 497 14.69 20.93 8.41
N GLU A 498 15.95 21.31 8.64
CA GLU A 498 16.98 20.59 9.41
C GLU A 498 16.93 20.87 10.92
N ARG A 499 15.92 21.61 11.42
CA ARG A 499 15.76 21.79 12.87
C ARG A 499 15.30 20.47 13.49
N PRO A 500 15.75 20.15 14.71
CA PRO A 500 15.24 19.00 15.47
C PRO A 500 13.81 19.26 16.03
N LEU A 501 13.05 20.17 15.41
CA LEU A 501 11.74 20.63 15.84
C LEU A 501 10.79 20.60 14.63
N GLY A 502 9.57 20.11 14.83
CA GLY A 502 8.56 19.99 13.77
C GLY A 502 8.20 18.53 13.52
N GLN A 503 7.40 18.30 12.46
CA GLN A 503 6.97 16.96 12.06
C GLN A 503 8.01 16.25 11.17
N SER A 504 8.91 17.01 10.52
CA SER A 504 9.99 16.49 9.67
C SER A 504 11.09 15.81 10.48
N GLN A 505 11.65 14.73 9.94
CA GLN A 505 12.78 13.98 10.52
C GLN A 505 14.10 14.21 9.75
N LEU A 506 14.24 15.31 9.00
CA LEU A 506 15.45 15.54 8.21
C LEU A 506 16.74 15.71 9.06
N ASP A 507 16.65 16.28 10.28
CA ASP A 507 17.80 16.29 11.20
C ASP A 507 18.23 14.87 11.62
N TYR A 508 17.27 13.95 11.76
CA TYR A 508 17.56 12.55 12.03
C TYR A 508 18.38 11.94 10.88
N LEU A 509 18.05 12.24 9.62
CA LEU A 509 18.83 11.76 8.48
C LEU A 509 20.29 12.21 8.52
N ARG A 510 20.56 13.45 8.93
CA ARG A 510 21.94 13.93 9.09
C ARG A 510 22.68 13.15 10.19
N ARG A 511 22.06 12.95 11.35
CA ARG A 511 22.63 12.15 12.46
C ARG A 511 22.84 10.69 12.05
N LEU A 512 21.93 10.13 11.26
CA LEU A 512 22.05 8.81 10.67
C LEU A 512 23.31 8.75 9.78
N VAL A 513 23.48 9.68 8.83
CA VAL A 513 24.67 9.76 7.97
C VAL A 513 25.95 9.89 8.79
N GLU A 514 25.98 10.78 9.79
CA GLU A 514 27.14 10.95 10.69
C GLU A 514 27.48 9.66 11.45
N THR A 515 26.47 8.92 11.89
CA THR A 515 26.63 7.61 12.55
C THR A 515 27.25 6.60 11.60
N LEU A 516 26.71 6.45 10.38
CA LEU A 516 27.29 5.56 9.36
C LEU A 516 28.75 5.93 9.06
N GLN A 517 29.06 7.23 8.92
CA GLN A 517 30.43 7.68 8.66
C GLN A 517 31.38 7.37 9.82
N SER A 518 30.89 7.44 11.06
CA SER A 518 31.66 7.03 12.23
C SER A 518 32.00 5.55 12.19
N GLU A 519 31.03 4.70 11.82
CA GLU A 519 31.23 3.26 11.68
C GLU A 519 32.16 2.90 10.52
N ASP A 520 32.05 3.57 9.36
CA ASP A 520 32.95 3.35 8.22
C ASP A 520 34.40 3.73 8.55
N ARG A 521 34.61 4.82 9.29
CA ARG A 521 35.96 5.20 9.76
C ARG A 521 36.56 4.14 10.66
N GLU A 522 35.78 3.53 11.55
CA GLU A 522 36.25 2.44 12.40
C GLU A 522 36.48 1.16 11.59
N ALA A 523 35.58 0.83 10.67
CA ALA A 523 35.71 -0.28 9.74
C ALA A 523 37.03 -0.21 8.96
N ARG A 524 37.37 0.97 8.42
CA ARG A 524 38.59 1.22 7.66
C ARG A 524 39.87 1.03 8.47
N ARG A 525 39.85 1.31 9.77
CA ARG A 525 41.01 1.01 10.65
C ARG A 525 41.27 -0.49 10.77
N GLN A 526 40.23 -1.31 10.58
CA GLN A 526 40.29 -2.77 10.63
C GLN A 526 40.46 -3.40 9.24
N GLY A 527 40.72 -2.60 8.20
CA GLY A 527 40.85 -3.08 6.82
C GLY A 527 39.51 -3.36 6.12
N ASN A 528 38.39 -2.96 6.72
CA ASN A 528 37.05 -3.10 6.14
C ASN A 528 36.55 -1.77 5.53
N ARG A 529 35.48 -1.80 4.76
CA ARG A 529 34.80 -0.58 4.27
C ARG A 529 33.31 -0.81 4.07
N ILE A 530 32.49 0.22 4.20
CA ILE A 530 31.11 0.18 3.69
C ILE A 530 31.18 0.29 2.16
N ALA A 531 31.02 -0.85 1.49
CA ALA A 531 31.11 -0.96 0.03
C ALA A 531 29.75 -0.76 -0.65
N ALA A 532 28.67 -1.13 0.03
CA ALA A 532 27.31 -0.95 -0.44
C ALA A 532 26.36 -0.48 0.66
N ILE A 533 25.34 0.29 0.27
CA ILE A 533 24.28 0.78 1.15
C ILE A 533 22.92 0.44 0.52
N GLY A 534 22.15 -0.40 1.21
CA GLY A 534 20.77 -0.72 0.83
C GLY A 534 19.79 0.16 1.59
N VAL A 535 18.95 0.92 0.88
CA VAL A 535 17.85 1.69 1.49
C VAL A 535 16.55 0.90 1.32
N LEU A 536 16.14 0.26 2.41
CA LEU A 536 15.03 -0.69 2.52
C LEU A 536 13.81 0.00 3.13
N ALA A 537 13.17 0.87 2.35
CA ALA A 537 11.90 1.50 2.72
C ALA A 537 10.76 0.96 1.85
N SER A 538 9.55 1.13 2.32
CA SER A 538 8.34 0.87 1.53
C SER A 538 7.85 2.15 0.85
N ASP A 539 7.89 3.29 1.55
CA ASP A 539 7.50 4.59 0.99
C ASP A 539 8.60 5.19 0.11
N THR A 540 8.24 5.59 -1.12
CA THR A 540 9.15 6.30 -2.02
C THR A 540 9.52 7.69 -1.51
N TYR A 541 8.58 8.40 -0.87
CA TYR A 541 8.80 9.76 -0.39
C TYR A 541 9.83 9.82 0.74
N ASP A 542 10.02 8.71 1.46
CA ASP A 542 11.10 8.52 2.44
C ASP A 542 12.43 8.11 1.78
N LYS A 543 12.42 7.22 0.76
CA LYS A 543 13.65 6.75 0.08
C LYS A 543 14.45 7.90 -0.49
N GLN A 544 13.78 8.82 -1.17
CA GLN A 544 14.43 9.89 -1.89
C GLN A 544 15.34 10.75 -1.00
N PRO A 545 14.87 11.39 0.09
CA PRO A 545 15.72 12.19 0.95
C PRO A 545 16.81 11.36 1.66
N ILE A 546 16.54 10.09 2.01
CA ILE A 546 17.54 9.19 2.60
C ILE A 546 18.70 8.94 1.61
N ILE A 547 18.39 8.57 0.37
CA ILE A 547 19.40 8.31 -0.66
C ILE A 547 20.20 9.57 -0.97
N GLN A 548 19.53 10.74 -1.06
CA GLN A 548 20.19 12.03 -1.27
C GLN A 548 21.19 12.34 -0.15
N ALA A 549 20.78 12.19 1.12
CA ALA A 549 21.65 12.44 2.27
C ALA A 549 22.84 11.48 2.32
N LEU A 550 22.62 10.19 2.07
CA LEU A 550 23.68 9.18 2.12
C LEU A 550 24.72 9.37 1.00
N ARG A 551 24.29 9.71 -0.22
CA ARG A 551 25.20 9.91 -1.37
C ARG A 551 26.23 11.00 -1.14
N ALA A 552 25.84 12.08 -0.46
CA ALA A 552 26.78 13.13 -0.09
C ALA A 552 27.87 12.63 0.88
N GLY A 553 27.53 11.66 1.74
CA GLY A 553 28.44 11.09 2.73
C GLY A 553 29.31 9.92 2.24
N PHE A 554 28.86 9.18 1.22
CA PHE A 554 29.49 7.97 0.71
C PHE A 554 29.52 7.92 -0.84
N PRO A 555 30.28 8.79 -1.49
CA PRO A 555 30.27 8.91 -2.96
C PRO A 555 30.76 7.64 -3.68
N ASP A 556 31.60 6.83 -3.03
CA ASP A 556 32.18 5.62 -3.61
C ASP A 556 31.36 4.34 -3.33
N ALA A 557 30.31 4.42 -2.52
CA ALA A 557 29.49 3.27 -2.17
C ALA A 557 28.46 2.95 -3.27
N GLN A 558 28.20 1.66 -3.50
CA GLN A 558 27.10 1.25 -4.37
C GLN A 558 25.77 1.34 -3.61
N TYR A 559 24.77 1.98 -4.23
CA TYR A 559 23.42 2.09 -3.67
C TYR A 559 22.47 1.12 -4.35
N PHE A 560 21.53 0.59 -3.57
CA PHE A 560 20.36 -0.09 -4.08
C PHE A 560 19.13 0.17 -3.19
N THR A 561 17.96 -0.04 -3.77
CA THR A 561 16.67 -0.14 -3.10
C THR A 561 15.89 -1.28 -3.75
N LEU A 562 14.67 -1.55 -3.29
CA LEU A 562 13.94 -2.79 -3.61
C LEU A 562 13.02 -2.65 -4.82
N ASP A 563 12.66 -1.42 -5.15
CA ASP A 563 11.71 -1.04 -6.18
C ASP A 563 12.19 0.24 -6.89
N LEU A 564 11.82 0.36 -8.15
CA LEU A 564 12.14 1.54 -8.94
C LEU A 564 10.91 2.43 -9.04
N HIS A 565 10.94 3.59 -8.37
CA HIS A 565 9.92 4.62 -8.56
C HIS A 565 10.40 5.69 -9.54
N ALA A 566 9.49 6.22 -10.36
CA ALA A 566 9.80 7.26 -11.34
C ALA A 566 10.46 8.50 -10.70
N LEU A 567 10.08 8.82 -9.45
CA LEU A 567 10.70 9.89 -8.65
C LEU A 567 12.21 9.69 -8.44
N LEU A 568 12.69 8.46 -8.26
CA LEU A 568 14.12 8.18 -8.10
C LEU A 568 14.90 8.36 -9.41
N THR A 569 14.21 8.31 -10.56
CA THR A 569 14.80 8.54 -11.89
C THR A 569 14.63 9.97 -12.40
N HIS A 570 13.82 10.78 -11.72
CA HIS A 570 13.51 12.13 -12.18
C HIS A 570 14.73 13.05 -12.01
N PRO A 571 15.10 13.89 -13.01
CA PRO A 571 16.33 14.71 -12.94
C PRO A 571 16.42 15.59 -11.69
N LYS A 572 15.30 16.19 -11.26
CA LYS A 572 15.25 17.03 -10.04
C LYS A 572 15.44 16.27 -8.73
N SER A 573 15.44 14.94 -8.76
CA SER A 573 15.64 14.10 -7.58
C SER A 573 17.10 13.63 -7.46
N TYR A 574 17.92 13.83 -8.49
CA TYR A 574 19.35 13.49 -8.51
C TYR A 574 20.27 14.62 -8.07
N GLU A 575 19.82 15.86 -8.13
CA GLU A 575 20.51 17.07 -7.64
C GLU A 575 20.10 17.40 -6.20
#